data_AF-A0A0F9AYE5-F1
#
_entry.id   AF-A0A0F9AYE5-F1
#
_cell.length_a   1.000
_cell.length_b   1.000
_cell.length_c   1.000
_cell.angle_alpha   90.00
_cell.angle_beta   90.00
_cell.angle_gamma   90.00
#
_symmetry.space_group_name_H-M   'P 1'
#
loop_
_entity.id
_entity.type
_entity.pdbx_description
1 polymer ?
#
loop_
_entity_poly.entity_id
_entity_poly.type
_entity_poly.pdbx_seq_one_letter_code
_entity_poly.pdbx_strand_id
1 'polypeptide(L)'
;MDNILVTLGRDGMIIAGKEINKHYISQAVEVFDVSGAGDTVISSIAAGISAGLSLDKSIEIANIAAGCVVGKFGTATITVDELIHKSNNKIVTLEDAVDIVKIWKAENKTIGFTNGCFDLVHVGHVEVLRKTKEKCDKLVLGLN
;
A
#
# COMPACT_ATOMS: atom_id res chain seq x y z
N MET A 1 28.55 11.80 -8.48
CA MET A 1 27.23 11.14 -8.44
C MET A 1 26.52 11.72 -7.25
N ASP A 2 25.40 12.42 -7.46
CA ASP A 2 24.76 13.18 -6.39
C ASP A 2 23.86 12.33 -5.49
N ASN A 3 23.29 11.23 -6.02
CA ASN A 3 22.58 10.20 -5.25
C ASN A 3 22.65 8.84 -5.96
N ILE A 4 22.71 7.76 -5.19
CA ILE A 4 22.63 6.35 -5.63
C ILE A 4 21.50 5.70 -4.84
N LEU A 5 20.56 5.05 -5.54
CA LEU A 5 19.54 4.21 -4.94
C LEU A 5 19.97 2.74 -5.05
N VAL A 6 20.01 2.03 -3.93
CA VAL A 6 20.37 0.62 -3.83
C VAL A 6 19.15 -0.17 -3.39
N THR A 7 18.70 -1.13 -4.22
CA THR A 7 17.66 -2.08 -3.85
C THR A 7 18.25 -3.24 -3.06
N LEU A 8 17.69 -3.53 -1.88
CA LEU A 8 18.15 -4.56 -0.94
C LEU A 8 17.20 -5.76 -0.88
N GLY A 9 16.33 -5.93 -1.89
CA GLY A 9 15.34 -7.00 -1.92
C GLY A 9 14.38 -6.92 -0.73
N ARG A 10 14.39 -7.93 0.15
CA ARG A 10 13.51 -8.00 1.32
C ARG A 10 13.77 -6.89 2.33
N ASP A 11 14.98 -6.35 2.36
CA ASP A 11 15.34 -5.26 3.27
C ASP A 11 14.94 -3.88 2.71
N GLY A 12 14.33 -3.80 1.53
CA GLY A 12 13.81 -2.57 0.96
C GLY A 12 14.83 -1.81 0.11
N MET A 13 15.02 -0.51 0.33
CA MET A 13 15.90 0.33 -0.49
C MET A 13 16.65 1.37 0.33
N ILE A 14 17.91 1.66 -0.03
CA ILE A 14 18.69 2.75 0.57
C ILE A 14 19.02 3.79 -0.50
N ILE A 15 18.82 5.06 -0.18
CA ILE A 15 19.39 6.17 -0.95
C ILE A 15 20.64 6.69 -0.22
N ALA A 16 21.74 6.80 -0.97
CA ALA A 16 23.04 7.23 -0.46
C ALA A 16 23.68 8.27 -1.39
N GLY A 17 24.36 9.24 -0.80
CA GLY A 17 25.27 10.17 -1.47
C GLY A 17 26.69 9.90 -1.01
N LYS A 18 27.33 10.90 -0.38
CA LYS A 18 28.58 10.69 0.37
C LYS A 18 28.38 9.86 1.65
N GLU A 19 27.17 9.88 2.19
CA GLU A 19 26.73 9.10 3.34
C GLU A 19 25.40 8.42 3.02
N ILE A 20 24.92 7.55 3.92
CA ILE A 20 23.58 6.99 3.82
C ILE A 20 22.59 8.09 4.17
N ASN A 21 21.70 8.43 3.23
CA ASN A 21 20.72 9.50 3.43
C ASN A 21 19.44 8.97 4.08
N LYS A 22 18.89 7.84 3.59
CA LYS A 22 17.65 7.26 4.10
C LYS A 22 17.51 5.79 3.73
N HIS A 23 16.86 5.01 4.61
CA HIS A 23 16.46 3.62 4.38
C HIS A 23 14.93 3.54 4.30
N TYR A 24 14.44 2.94 3.23
CA TYR A 24 13.03 2.65 2.97
C TYR A 24 12.79 1.16 3.21
N ILE A 25 12.05 0.83 4.27
CA ILE A 25 11.72 -0.55 4.61
C ILE A 25 10.78 -1.12 3.55
N SER A 26 11.04 -2.35 3.11
CA SER A 26 10.21 -3.03 2.11
C SER A 26 8.73 -3.05 2.51
N GLN A 27 7.86 -2.77 1.54
CA GLN A 27 6.40 -2.86 1.70
C GLN A 27 5.83 -4.20 1.19
N ALA A 28 6.70 -5.14 0.80
CA ALA A 28 6.31 -6.47 0.37
C ALA A 28 5.84 -7.31 1.58
N VAL A 29 4.57 -7.76 1.55
CA VAL A 29 4.00 -8.62 2.60
C VAL A 29 4.09 -10.10 2.19
N GLU A 30 3.82 -10.39 0.91
CA GLU A 30 3.90 -11.73 0.33
C GLU A 30 4.73 -11.63 -0.95
N VAL A 31 5.77 -12.47 -1.05
CA VAL A 31 6.69 -12.49 -2.20
C VAL A 31 6.50 -13.81 -2.93
N PHE A 32 6.05 -13.73 -4.18
CA PHE A 32 5.82 -14.86 -5.07
C PHE A 32 6.90 -14.95 -6.16
N ASP A 33 7.15 -13.86 -6.89
CA ASP A 33 8.14 -13.78 -7.97
C ASP A 33 8.81 -12.39 -7.94
N VAL A 34 10.14 -12.33 -8.02
CA VAL A 34 10.89 -11.05 -7.99
C VAL A 34 11.19 -10.47 -9.37
N SER A 35 10.75 -11.16 -10.42
CA SER A 35 10.98 -10.78 -11.81
C SER A 35 10.36 -9.41 -12.13
N GLY A 36 11.16 -8.48 -12.64
CA GLY A 36 10.69 -7.13 -13.02
C GLY A 36 10.50 -6.14 -11.86
N ALA A 37 10.86 -6.50 -10.62
CA ALA A 37 10.79 -5.59 -9.48
C ALA A 37 11.69 -4.34 -9.68
N GLY A 38 12.91 -4.53 -10.21
CA GLY A 38 13.81 -3.41 -10.52
C GLY A 38 13.27 -2.48 -11.60
N ASP A 39 12.67 -3.04 -12.65
CA ASP A 39 12.03 -2.27 -13.73
C ASP A 39 10.84 -1.46 -13.19
N THR A 40 10.08 -2.04 -12.26
CA THR A 40 8.98 -1.37 -11.56
C THR A 40 9.50 -0.21 -10.70
N VAL A 41 10.63 -0.39 -10.00
CA VAL A 41 11.23 0.68 -9.20
C VAL A 41 11.65 1.85 -10.08
N ILE A 42 12.43 1.62 -11.14
CA ILE A 42 12.93 2.70 -11.98
C ILE A 42 11.80 3.42 -12.74
N SER A 43 10.82 2.67 -13.26
CA SER A 43 9.67 3.25 -13.96
C SER A 43 8.80 4.10 -13.04
N SER A 44 8.53 3.64 -11.81
CA SER A 44 7.75 4.37 -10.82
C SER A 44 8.45 5.66 -10.37
N ILE A 45 9.77 5.62 -10.17
CA ILE A 45 10.55 6.81 -9.83
C ILE A 45 10.53 7.81 -10.99
N ALA A 46 10.76 7.35 -12.22
CA ALA A 46 10.74 8.21 -13.40
C ALA A 46 9.36 8.87 -13.60
N ALA A 47 8.28 8.10 -13.42
CA ALA A 47 6.92 8.61 -13.50
C ALA A 47 6.64 9.66 -12.41
N GLY A 48 7.03 9.40 -11.15
CA GLY A 48 6.85 10.33 -10.05
C GLY A 48 7.59 11.65 -10.26
N ILE A 49 8.86 11.59 -10.66
CA ILE A 49 9.67 12.79 -10.97
C ILE A 49 9.06 13.55 -12.15
N SER A 50 8.63 12.85 -13.20
CA SER A 50 7.98 13.47 -14.37
C SER A 50 6.66 14.15 -14.02
N ALA A 51 5.95 13.65 -12.99
CA ALA A 51 4.76 14.26 -12.43
C ALA A 51 5.05 15.40 -11.44
N GLY A 52 6.31 15.76 -11.22
CA GLY A 52 6.73 16.85 -10.31
C GLY A 52 6.84 16.45 -8.85
N LEU A 53 6.83 15.15 -8.52
CA LEU A 53 7.05 14.68 -7.15
C LEU A 53 8.53 14.82 -6.75
N SER A 54 8.76 14.96 -5.44
CA SER A 54 10.12 14.88 -4.90
C SER A 54 10.72 13.49 -5.12
N LEU A 55 12.05 13.40 -5.14
CA LEU A 55 12.75 12.11 -5.23
C LEU A 55 12.34 11.17 -4.08
N ASP A 56 12.26 11.71 -2.86
CA ASP A 56 11.84 10.96 -1.67
C ASP A 56 10.45 10.35 -1.86
N LYS A 57 9.47 11.14 -2.32
CA LYS A 57 8.10 10.66 -2.54
C LYS A 57 8.02 9.66 -3.70
N SER A 58 8.84 9.86 -4.72
CA SER A 58 8.93 8.95 -5.86
C SER A 58 9.50 7.59 -5.45
N ILE A 59 10.47 7.56 -4.52
CA ILE A 59 11.02 6.31 -3.97
C ILE A 59 9.99 5.62 -3.07
N GLU A 60 9.21 6.35 -2.26
CA GLU A 60 8.12 5.76 -1.48
C GLU A 60 7.10 5.04 -2.37
N ILE A 61 6.67 5.70 -3.46
CA ILE A 61 5.74 5.11 -4.44
C ILE A 61 6.37 3.87 -5.08
N ALA A 62 7.63 3.96 -5.49
CA ALA A 62 8.34 2.84 -6.09
C ALA A 62 8.48 1.65 -5.14
N ASN A 63 8.64 1.90 -3.84
CA ASN A 63 8.73 0.85 -2.82
C ASN A 63 7.40 0.10 -2.67
N ILE A 64 6.28 0.85 -2.67
CA ILE A 64 4.93 0.26 -2.65
C ILE A 64 4.70 -0.53 -3.95
N ALA A 65 5.03 0.06 -5.09
CA ALA A 65 4.87 -0.56 -6.40
C ALA A 65 5.64 -1.89 -6.51
N ALA A 66 6.92 -1.87 -6.15
CA ALA A 66 7.77 -3.05 -6.07
C ALA A 66 7.17 -4.11 -5.14
N GLY A 67 6.72 -3.70 -3.95
CA GLY A 67 6.07 -4.60 -2.98
C GLY A 67 4.79 -5.27 -3.50
N CYS A 68 4.09 -4.65 -4.46
CA CYS A 68 2.89 -5.23 -5.08
C CYS A 68 3.24 -6.20 -6.21
N VAL A 69 4.15 -5.81 -7.12
CA VAL A 69 4.50 -6.66 -8.27
C VAL A 69 5.19 -7.94 -7.84
N VAL A 70 5.97 -7.90 -6.75
CA VAL A 70 6.64 -9.12 -6.24
C VAL A 70 5.66 -10.17 -5.70
N GLY A 71 4.40 -9.79 -5.43
CA GLY A 71 3.34 -10.71 -5.07
C GLY A 71 2.62 -11.34 -6.26
N LYS A 72 2.98 -10.97 -7.50
CA LYS A 72 2.38 -11.47 -8.75
C LYS A 72 3.35 -12.42 -9.45
N PHE A 73 2.88 -13.16 -10.45
CA PHE A 73 3.72 -14.07 -11.23
C PHE A 73 4.29 -13.38 -12.48
N GLY A 74 5.56 -13.62 -12.78
CA GLY A 74 6.26 -13.06 -13.93
C GLY A 74 6.53 -11.56 -13.81
N THR A 75 6.90 -10.94 -14.94
CA THR A 75 7.08 -9.48 -15.08
C THR A 75 5.72 -8.77 -15.09
N ALA A 76 5.02 -8.81 -13.97
CA ALA A 76 3.71 -8.20 -13.82
C ALA A 76 3.81 -6.68 -13.68
N THR A 77 2.78 -5.97 -14.13
CA THR A 77 2.66 -4.52 -13.97
C THR A 77 1.79 -4.17 -12.77
N ILE A 78 1.89 -2.91 -12.32
CA ILE A 78 0.99 -2.33 -11.33
C ILE A 78 0.12 -1.25 -11.97
N THR A 79 -1.14 -1.21 -11.59
CA THR A 79 -2.08 -0.15 -11.96
C THR A 79 -2.11 0.96 -10.91
N VAL A 80 -2.58 2.15 -11.29
CA VAL A 80 -2.74 3.27 -10.35
C VAL A 80 -3.71 2.90 -9.22
N ASP A 81 -4.79 2.19 -9.53
CA ASP A 81 -5.77 1.76 -8.53
C ASP A 81 -5.16 0.81 -7.49
N GLU A 82 -4.33 -0.14 -7.92
CA GLU A 82 -3.61 -1.05 -7.01
C GLU A 82 -2.64 -0.28 -6.09
N LEU A 83 -1.94 0.70 -6.65
CA LEU A 83 -1.00 1.54 -5.90
C LEU A 83 -1.71 2.35 -4.81
N ILE A 84 -2.86 2.98 -5.16
CA ILE A 84 -3.70 3.72 -4.21
C ILE A 84 -4.21 2.79 -3.10
N HIS A 85 -4.71 1.61 -3.46
CA HIS A 85 -5.22 0.64 -2.49
C HIS A 85 -4.16 0.17 -1.49
N LYS A 86 -2.91 0.02 -1.92
CA LYS A 86 -1.82 -0.41 -1.04
C LYS A 86 -1.20 0.72 -0.22
N SER A 87 -1.30 1.95 -0.70
CA SER A 87 -0.96 3.14 0.08
C SER A 87 -1.95 3.42 1.22
N ASN A 88 -3.14 2.81 1.20
CA ASN A 88 -4.19 3.11 2.16
C ASN A 88 -3.85 2.56 3.55
N ASN A 89 -3.47 3.48 4.43
CA ASN A 89 -3.70 3.34 5.86
C ASN A 89 -5.11 2.80 6.10
N LYS A 90 -5.28 1.87 7.05
CA LYS A 90 -6.61 1.39 7.45
C LYS A 90 -7.47 2.50 8.07
N ILE A 91 -6.84 3.61 8.47
CA ILE A 91 -7.47 4.80 9.00
C ILE A 91 -7.42 5.86 7.89
N VAL A 92 -8.59 6.32 7.48
CA VAL A 92 -8.79 7.28 6.39
C VAL A 92 -9.82 8.32 6.80
N THR A 93 -9.84 9.46 6.10
CA THR A 93 -10.91 10.46 6.27
C THR A 93 -12.25 9.94 5.76
N LEU A 94 -13.34 10.63 6.09
CA LEU A 94 -14.67 10.25 5.59
C LEU A 94 -14.74 10.40 4.06
N GLU A 95 -14.13 11.46 3.52
CA GLU A 95 -14.06 11.72 2.09
C GLU A 95 -13.34 10.58 1.36
N ASP A 96 -12.16 10.18 1.84
CA ASP A 96 -11.39 9.07 1.26
C ASP A 96 -12.15 7.73 1.39
N ALA A 97 -12.80 7.50 2.54
CA ALA A 97 -13.60 6.29 2.77
C ALA A 97 -14.75 6.17 1.75
N VAL A 98 -15.40 7.29 1.40
CA VAL A 98 -16.47 7.32 0.40
C VAL A 98 -15.93 6.89 -0.97
N ASP A 99 -14.76 7.37 -1.38
CA ASP A 99 -14.17 7.02 -2.67
C ASP A 99 -13.71 5.56 -2.72
N ILE A 100 -13.10 5.05 -1.65
CA ILE A 100 -12.76 3.63 -1.51
C ILE A 100 -14.02 2.74 -1.62
N VAL A 101 -15.11 3.13 -0.96
CA VAL A 101 -16.39 2.40 -1.00
C VAL A 101 -16.99 2.40 -2.40
N LYS A 102 -16.87 3.50 -3.18
CA LYS A 102 -17.32 3.52 -4.58
C LYS A 102 -16.57 2.49 -5.42
N ILE A 103 -15.26 2.35 -5.23
CA ILE A 103 -14.45 1.37 -5.96
C ILE A 103 -14.90 -0.06 -5.61
N TRP A 104 -15.06 -0.37 -4.31
CA TRP A 104 -15.56 -1.69 -3.90
C TRP A 104 -16.96 -2.00 -4.43
N LYS A 105 -17.84 -1.00 -4.54
CA LYS A 105 -19.15 -1.17 -5.17
C LYS A 105 -19.02 -1.47 -6.67
N ALA A 106 -18.12 -0.78 -7.38
CA ALA A 106 -17.86 -1.04 -8.79
C ALA A 106 -17.32 -2.47 -9.02
N GLU A 107 -16.58 -3.01 -8.05
CA GLU A 107 -16.11 -4.40 -8.03
C GLU A 107 -17.18 -5.43 -7.58
N ASN A 108 -18.44 -5.01 -7.39
CA ASN A 108 -19.54 -5.84 -6.87
C ASN A 108 -19.24 -6.51 -5.51
N LYS A 109 -18.46 -5.84 -4.65
CA LYS A 109 -18.16 -6.34 -3.29
C LYS A 109 -19.32 -6.05 -2.33
N THR A 110 -19.61 -7.00 -1.45
CA THR A 110 -20.52 -6.81 -0.32
C THR A 110 -19.80 -6.02 0.77
N ILE A 111 -20.34 -4.86 1.13
CA ILE A 111 -19.69 -3.94 2.08
C ILE A 111 -20.49 -3.90 3.37
N GLY A 112 -19.85 -4.30 4.47
CA GLY A 112 -20.38 -4.19 5.83
C GLY A 112 -19.94 -2.89 6.48
N PHE A 113 -20.81 -2.33 7.33
CA PHE A 113 -20.49 -1.14 8.13
C PHE A 113 -20.84 -1.41 9.59
N THR A 114 -19.98 -0.93 10.50
CA THR A 114 -20.27 -0.86 11.93
C THR A 114 -19.53 0.33 12.55
N ASN A 115 -19.98 0.81 13.72
CA ASN A 115 -19.31 1.89 14.46
C ASN A 115 -19.16 1.54 15.95
N GLY A 116 -18.27 2.24 16.65
CA GLY A 116 -18.08 2.05 18.10
C GLY A 116 -16.94 2.84 18.73
N CYS A 117 -16.94 2.88 20.06
CA CYS A 117 -15.86 3.41 20.90
C CYS A 117 -15.00 2.22 21.35
N PHE A 118 -13.77 2.10 20.85
CA PHE A 118 -12.94 0.88 21.00
C PHE A 118 -11.77 1.07 22.00
N ASP A 119 -11.94 1.90 23.03
CA ASP A 119 -10.87 2.30 23.97
C ASP A 119 -10.23 1.13 24.75
N LEU A 120 -11.04 0.14 25.15
CA LEU A 120 -10.59 -1.09 25.77
C LEU A 120 -11.11 -2.26 24.93
N VAL A 121 -10.29 -2.70 23.98
CA VAL A 121 -10.63 -3.83 23.11
C VAL A 121 -10.77 -5.10 23.96
N HIS A 122 -12.00 -5.51 24.21
CA HIS A 122 -12.31 -6.78 24.86
C HIS A 122 -12.90 -7.78 23.86
N VAL A 123 -12.97 -9.05 24.26
CA VAL A 123 -13.39 -10.19 23.41
C VAL A 123 -14.72 -9.97 22.67
N GLY A 124 -15.63 -9.18 23.25
CA GLY A 124 -16.92 -8.85 22.65
C GLY A 124 -16.78 -8.02 21.36
N HIS A 125 -15.89 -7.03 21.34
CA HIS A 125 -15.62 -6.23 20.14
C HIS A 125 -14.99 -7.05 19.02
N VAL A 126 -14.03 -7.93 19.36
CA VAL A 126 -13.38 -8.81 18.38
C VAL A 126 -14.41 -9.75 17.74
N GLU A 127 -15.31 -10.33 18.53
CA GLU A 127 -16.32 -11.25 18.02
C GLU A 127 -17.35 -10.55 17.13
N VAL A 128 -17.74 -9.31 17.45
CA VAL A 128 -18.62 -8.48 16.61
C VAL A 128 -17.94 -8.15 15.28
N LEU A 129 -16.68 -7.73 15.30
CA LEU A 129 -15.93 -7.43 14.07
C LEU A 129 -15.74 -8.68 13.21
N ARG A 130 -15.43 -9.82 13.82
CA ARG A 130 -15.30 -11.12 13.14
C ARG A 130 -16.60 -11.52 12.45
N LYS A 131 -17.72 -11.54 13.19
CA LYS A 131 -19.05 -11.88 12.64
C LYS A 131 -19.50 -10.93 11.54
N THR A 132 -19.14 -9.65 11.65
CA THR A 132 -19.47 -8.66 10.62
C THR A 132 -18.63 -8.90 9.37
N LYS A 133 -17.32 -9.16 9.54
CA LYS A 133 -16.42 -9.46 8.43
C LYS A 133 -16.80 -10.76 7.70
N GLU A 134 -17.33 -11.76 8.37
CA GLU A 134 -17.82 -13.01 7.75
C GLU A 134 -18.99 -12.80 6.80
N LYS A 135 -19.76 -11.72 6.99
CA LYS A 135 -20.94 -11.40 6.17
C LYS A 135 -20.65 -10.43 5.03
N CYS A 136 -19.38 -10.03 4.84
CA CYS A 136 -19.01 -9.02 3.86
C CYS A 136 -17.61 -9.22 3.28
N ASP A 137 -17.39 -8.76 2.06
CA ASP A 137 -16.06 -8.74 1.45
C ASP A 137 -15.19 -7.64 2.05
N LYS A 138 -15.77 -6.50 2.42
CA LYS A 138 -15.09 -5.34 2.99
C LYS A 138 -15.86 -4.79 4.18
N LEU A 139 -15.17 -4.43 5.25
CA LEU A 139 -15.75 -3.86 6.48
C LEU A 139 -15.25 -2.43 6.66
N VAL A 140 -16.18 -1.48 6.76
CA VAL A 140 -15.91 -0.09 7.18
C VAL A 140 -16.23 0.04 8.67
N LEU A 141 -15.26 0.50 9.45
CA LEU A 141 -15.39 0.72 10.89
C LEU A 141 -15.39 2.21 11.19
N GLY A 142 -16.53 2.74 11.65
CA GLY A 142 -16.60 4.09 12.21
C GLY A 142 -16.03 4.11 13.62
N LEU A 143 -14.95 4.84 13.83
CA LEU A 143 -14.41 5.13 15.16
C LEU A 143 -14.97 6.47 15.62
N ASN A 144 -15.57 6.50 16.82
CA ASN A 144 -16.10 7.71 17.45
C ASN A 144 -15.03 8.41 18.29
#